data_AF-A0A4R2ILN9-F1
#
_entry.id   AF-A0A4R2ILN9-F1
#
_cell.length_a   1.000
_cell.length_b   1.000
_cell.length_c   1.000
_cell.angle_alpha   90.00
_cell.angle_beta   90.00
_cell.angle_gamma   90.00
#
_symmetry.space_group_name_H-M   'P 1'
#
loop_
_entity.id
_entity.type
_entity.pdbx_description
1 polymer ?
#
loop_
_entity_poly.entity_id
_entity_poly.type
_entity_poly.pdbx_seq_one_letter_code
_entity_poly.pdbx_strand_id
1 'polypeptide(L)'
;MLVTLTPGVNRDHVLELLRKASVEITNKYGDQDGYVRWALDTARTLRGQIAQTDLEQLLLTPAFYRLVDPVMMGTPQGLWLLQAEMSDRQALLVAAFEALQEQIGTWTAAAGKVLSVVDSSVFLSHPAWTQDDDPTAVIASIPWAEELGVGFEDVLLVLPEVVIRELDRLKESGNQKTRYRASVTLAVIDKLLDDPYGTVPIRLKDADWDAVAARGEMPRGGIELRVFYDDPAHRPLSDPDAEVIDRAMAVQTLAGAEVRLLTMDTGMGLNARRAKLLVRKPARAIESPPPEGQSARARRRAATQAAEPESPK
;
A
#
# COMPACT_ATOMS: atom_id res chain seq x y z
N MET A 1 16.09 -5.14 -7.37
CA MET A 1 16.04 -3.94 -6.51
C MET A 1 14.78 -3.20 -6.88
N LEU A 2 13.85 -2.97 -5.96
CA LEU A 2 12.67 -2.17 -6.26
C LEU A 2 13.03 -0.69 -6.17
N VAL A 3 12.51 0.11 -7.11
CA VAL A 3 12.65 1.57 -7.07
C VAL A 3 11.36 2.18 -6.57
N THR A 4 11.46 2.98 -5.53
CA THR A 4 10.35 3.71 -4.93
C THR A 4 10.16 5.01 -5.68
N LEU A 5 9.09 5.09 -6.47
CA LEU A 5 8.71 6.33 -7.16
C LEU A 5 8.28 7.38 -6.14
N THR A 6 8.68 8.63 -6.37
CA THR A 6 8.11 9.74 -5.61
C THR A 6 6.63 9.89 -5.97
N PRO A 7 5.72 10.11 -5.00
CA PRO A 7 4.30 10.24 -5.29
C PRO A 7 3.97 11.28 -6.38
N GLY A 8 3.18 10.87 -7.37
CA GLY A 8 2.67 11.75 -8.43
C GLY A 8 3.62 11.99 -9.61
N VAL A 9 4.78 11.33 -9.64
CA VAL A 9 5.69 11.40 -10.80
C VAL A 9 5.15 10.61 -11.99
N ASN A 10 5.66 10.93 -13.17
CA ASN A 10 5.37 10.14 -14.36
C ASN A 10 6.22 8.86 -14.38
N ARG A 11 5.61 7.73 -14.01
CA ARG A 11 6.27 6.41 -13.96
C ARG A 11 6.98 6.00 -15.26
N ASP A 12 6.39 6.33 -16.41
CA ASP A 12 6.94 5.94 -17.73
C ASP A 12 8.19 6.77 -18.04
N HIS A 13 8.19 8.04 -17.63
CA HIS A 13 9.37 8.89 -17.72
C HIS A 13 10.50 8.37 -16.83
N VAL A 14 10.22 7.96 -15.59
CA VAL A 14 11.23 7.38 -14.69
C VAL A 14 11.80 6.08 -15.27
N LEU A 15 10.94 5.23 -15.82
CA LEU A 15 11.36 3.99 -16.47
C LEU A 15 12.33 4.26 -17.64
N GLU A 16 12.02 5.25 -18.47
CA GLU A 16 12.91 5.67 -19.57
C GLU A 16 14.23 6.26 -19.06
N LEU A 17 14.21 7.03 -17.98
CA LEU A 17 15.44 7.56 -17.36
C LEU A 17 16.34 6.44 -16.84
N LEU A 18 15.78 5.42 -16.17
CA LEU A 18 16.53 4.26 -15.70
C LEU A 18 17.12 3.44 -16.85
N ARG A 19 16.32 3.24 -17.91
CA ARG A 19 16.79 2.58 -19.14
C ARG A 19 17.94 3.33 -19.79
N LYS A 20 17.82 4.66 -19.91
CA LYS A 20 18.86 5.50 -20.49
C LYS A 20 20.14 5.44 -19.65
N ALA A 21 20.02 5.53 -18.33
CA ALA A 21 21.15 5.43 -17.41
C ALA A 21 21.89 4.08 -17.53
N SER A 22 21.16 2.96 -17.62
CA SER A 22 21.76 1.62 -17.74
C SER A 22 22.52 1.41 -19.05
N VAL A 23 22.13 2.09 -20.12
CA VAL A 23 22.85 2.08 -21.41
C VAL A 23 24.05 3.02 -21.38
N GLU A 24 23.88 4.26 -20.90
CA GLU A 24 24.92 5.29 -20.96
C GLU A 24 26.14 4.99 -20.09
N ILE A 25 25.97 4.27 -18.97
CA ILE A 25 27.10 3.88 -18.11
C ILE A 25 28.15 3.09 -18.88
N THR A 26 27.74 2.24 -19.83
CA THR A 26 28.66 1.41 -20.63
C THR A 26 29.55 2.24 -21.56
N ASN A 27 29.16 3.48 -21.88
CA ASN A 27 29.96 4.37 -22.71
C ASN A 27 31.09 5.06 -21.93
N LYS A 28 31.25 4.78 -20.63
CA LYS A 28 32.21 5.44 -19.73
C LYS A 28 33.39 4.56 -19.32
N TYR A 29 33.59 3.40 -19.97
CA TYR A 29 34.65 2.48 -19.58
C TYR A 29 36.04 3.13 -19.66
N GLY A 30 36.76 3.06 -18.54
CA GLY A 30 38.10 3.64 -18.42
C GLY A 30 38.16 5.16 -18.32
N ASP A 31 37.01 5.85 -18.30
CA ASP A 31 36.91 7.30 -18.18
C ASP A 31 36.32 7.68 -16.80
N GLN A 32 37.20 7.81 -15.80
CA GLN A 32 36.80 8.12 -14.42
C GLN A 32 36.08 9.47 -14.33
N ASP A 33 36.57 10.51 -15.01
CA ASP A 33 35.93 11.83 -15.04
C ASP A 33 34.56 11.78 -15.71
N GLY A 34 34.46 11.05 -16.82
CA GLY A 34 33.21 10.81 -17.52
C GLY A 34 32.19 10.05 -16.68
N TYR A 35 32.62 9.04 -15.92
CA TYR A 35 31.78 8.31 -14.98
C TYR A 35 31.27 9.23 -13.85
N VAL A 36 32.15 10.01 -13.20
CA VAL A 36 31.75 10.91 -12.12
C VAL A 36 30.74 11.95 -12.59
N ARG A 37 30.97 12.57 -13.75
CA ARG A 37 30.02 13.53 -14.35
C ARG A 37 28.68 12.86 -14.66
N TRP A 38 28.71 11.69 -15.30
CA TRP A 38 27.50 10.92 -15.62
C TRP A 38 26.70 10.58 -14.36
N ALA A 39 27.35 10.11 -13.30
CA ALA A 39 26.68 9.74 -12.05
C ALA A 39 25.98 10.95 -11.41
N LEU A 40 26.65 12.10 -11.36
CA LEU A 40 26.08 13.34 -10.82
C LEU A 40 24.91 13.87 -11.66
N ASP A 41 25.02 13.85 -13.00
CA ASP A 41 23.95 14.30 -13.89
C ASP A 41 22.74 13.37 -13.85
N THR A 42 22.98 12.05 -13.79
CA THR A 42 21.92 11.05 -13.66
C THR A 42 21.22 11.20 -12.31
N ALA A 43 21.98 11.35 -11.21
CA ALA A 43 21.42 11.56 -9.88
C ALA A 43 20.61 12.86 -9.80
N ARG A 44 21.06 13.93 -10.47
CA ARG A 44 20.33 15.19 -10.58
C ARG A 44 19.01 15.03 -11.33
N THR A 45 18.99 14.22 -12.39
CA THR A 45 17.80 13.99 -13.22
C THR A 45 16.76 13.11 -12.51
N LEU A 46 17.22 12.10 -11.78
CA LEU A 46 16.37 11.20 -10.99
C LEU A 46 15.95 11.81 -9.64
N ARG A 47 16.55 12.94 -9.22
CA ARG A 47 16.19 13.63 -7.98
C ARG A 47 14.74 14.09 -7.99
N GLY A 48 13.98 13.67 -6.97
CA GLY A 48 12.54 13.95 -6.87
C GLY A 48 11.68 13.11 -7.81
N GLN A 49 12.28 12.20 -8.59
CA GLN A 49 11.58 11.17 -9.35
C GLN A 49 11.48 9.87 -8.56
N ILE A 50 12.55 9.53 -7.82
CA ILE A 50 12.66 8.34 -6.99
C ILE A 50 13.07 8.71 -5.56
N ALA A 51 12.90 7.79 -4.62
CA ALA A 51 13.31 8.00 -3.24
C ALA A 51 14.82 8.29 -3.13
N GLN A 52 15.18 9.14 -2.17
CA GLN A 52 16.57 9.53 -1.94
C GLN A 52 17.46 8.33 -1.58
N THR A 53 16.92 7.37 -0.83
CA THR A 53 17.59 6.12 -0.49
C THR A 53 17.96 5.31 -1.73
N ASP A 54 17.12 5.33 -2.76
CA ASP A 54 17.35 4.58 -4.00
C ASP A 54 18.42 5.27 -4.84
N LEU A 55 18.48 6.61 -4.84
CA LEU A 55 19.58 7.36 -5.47
C LEU A 55 20.93 7.03 -4.82
N GLU A 56 20.96 6.91 -3.50
CA GLU A 56 22.16 6.58 -2.74
C GLU A 56 22.63 5.14 -3.01
N GLN A 57 21.70 4.21 -3.19
CA GLN A 57 22.00 2.82 -3.54
C GLN A 57 22.36 2.64 -5.02
N LEU A 58 21.72 3.37 -5.93
CA LEU A 58 21.90 3.25 -7.38
C LEU A 58 23.09 4.03 -7.92
N LEU A 59 23.48 5.16 -7.31
CA LEU A 59 24.45 6.07 -7.92
C LEU A 59 25.42 6.68 -6.91
N LEU A 60 24.94 7.16 -5.76
CA LEU A 60 25.74 7.94 -4.82
C LEU A 60 26.34 7.07 -3.71
N THR A 61 27.07 6.05 -4.13
CA THR A 61 27.58 4.99 -3.23
C THR A 61 28.87 5.41 -2.51
N PRO A 62 29.28 4.70 -1.44
CA PRO A 62 30.59 4.93 -0.83
C PRO A 62 31.75 4.79 -1.81
N ALA A 63 31.66 3.88 -2.79
CA ALA A 63 32.67 3.71 -3.84
C ALA A 63 32.70 4.90 -4.80
N PHE A 64 31.55 5.46 -5.18
CA PHE A 64 31.49 6.71 -5.93
C PHE A 64 32.27 7.83 -5.21
N TYR A 65 32.05 8.04 -3.91
CA TYR A 65 32.77 9.09 -3.17
C TYR A 65 34.28 8.84 -3.09
N ARG A 66 34.73 7.58 -3.09
CA ARG A 66 36.16 7.24 -3.19
C ARG A 66 36.74 7.51 -4.58
N LEU A 67 35.94 7.37 -5.64
CA LEU A 67 36.36 7.70 -7.00
C LEU A 67 36.40 9.22 -7.26
N VAL A 68 35.69 10.02 -6.45
CA VAL A 68 35.80 11.49 -6.51
C VAL A 68 37.06 11.99 -5.78
N ASP A 69 37.64 11.19 -4.88
CA ASP A 69 38.84 11.55 -4.12
C ASP A 69 40.06 11.72 -5.06
N PRO A 70 40.71 12.90 -5.07
CA PRO A 70 41.92 13.14 -5.87
C PRO A 70 43.04 12.13 -5.62
N VAL A 71 43.10 11.50 -4.44
CA VAL A 71 44.11 10.49 -4.11
C VAL A 71 43.95 9.22 -4.94
N MET A 72 42.72 8.86 -5.32
CA MET A 72 42.43 7.65 -6.09
C MET A 72 42.46 7.89 -7.61
N MET A 73 42.33 9.15 -8.04
CA MET A 73 42.20 9.51 -9.45
C MET A 73 43.44 9.13 -10.27
N GLY A 74 43.22 8.37 -11.36
CA GLY A 74 44.28 7.93 -12.27
C GLY A 74 45.21 6.85 -11.71
N THR A 75 44.96 6.35 -10.49
CA THR A 75 45.72 5.24 -9.91
C THR A 75 45.22 3.88 -10.41
N PRO A 76 46.06 2.82 -10.44
CA PRO A 76 45.60 1.47 -10.76
C PRO A 76 44.46 0.99 -9.86
N GLN A 77 44.52 1.33 -8.57
CA GLN A 77 43.48 1.01 -7.60
C GLN A 77 42.16 1.75 -7.90
N GLY A 78 42.25 3.02 -8.31
CA GLY A 78 41.10 3.81 -8.76
C GLY A 78 40.46 3.22 -10.01
N LEU A 79 41.26 2.75 -10.98
CA LEU A 79 40.76 2.10 -12.18
C LEU A 79 40.06 0.75 -11.89
N TRP A 80 40.60 -0.06 -10.97
CA TRP A 80 39.93 -1.30 -10.54
C TRP A 80 38.62 -1.02 -9.79
N LEU A 81 38.63 -0.04 -8.89
CA LEU A 81 37.42 0.39 -8.19
C LEU A 81 36.37 0.92 -9.17
N LEU A 82 36.79 1.72 -10.17
CA LEU A 82 35.91 2.23 -11.22
C LEU A 82 35.26 1.08 -11.99
N GLN A 83 36.05 0.09 -12.41
CA GLN A 83 35.52 -1.04 -13.17
C GLN A 83 34.51 -1.86 -12.36
N ALA A 84 34.81 -2.14 -11.09
CA ALA A 84 33.91 -2.84 -10.19
C ALA A 84 32.61 -2.04 -9.96
N GLU A 85 32.75 -0.75 -9.63
CA GLU A 85 31.61 0.16 -9.43
C GLU A 85 30.73 0.23 -10.69
N MET A 86 31.31 0.39 -11.87
CA MET A 86 30.55 0.45 -13.12
C MET A 86 29.78 -0.85 -13.40
N SER A 87 30.40 -2.01 -13.18
CA SER A 87 29.72 -3.31 -13.34
C SER A 87 28.56 -3.46 -12.36
N ASP A 88 28.77 -3.13 -11.08
CA ASP A 88 27.72 -3.22 -10.06
C ASP A 88 26.56 -2.26 -10.33
N ARG A 89 26.88 -1.02 -10.73
CA ARG A 89 25.87 0.00 -11.04
C ARG A 89 25.10 -0.31 -12.31
N GLN A 90 25.75 -0.87 -13.33
CA GLN A 90 25.05 -1.36 -14.51
C GLN A 90 24.06 -2.47 -14.14
N ALA A 91 24.50 -3.47 -13.37
CA ALA A 91 23.65 -4.57 -12.95
C ALA A 91 22.45 -4.09 -12.11
N LEU A 92 22.69 -3.16 -11.17
CA LEU A 92 21.63 -2.60 -10.34
C LEU A 92 20.64 -1.72 -11.13
N LEU A 93 21.12 -0.90 -12.07
CA LEU A 93 20.24 -0.09 -12.91
C LEU A 93 19.38 -0.96 -13.85
N VAL A 94 19.93 -2.05 -14.39
CA VAL A 94 19.16 -3.03 -15.17
C VAL A 94 18.10 -3.70 -14.28
N ALA A 95 18.49 -4.22 -13.12
CA ALA A 95 17.55 -4.85 -12.20
C ALA A 95 16.46 -3.89 -11.70
N ALA A 96 16.81 -2.62 -11.49
CA ALA A 96 15.86 -1.56 -11.12
C ALA A 96 14.88 -1.23 -12.25
N PHE A 97 15.37 -1.15 -13.49
CA PHE A 97 14.53 -0.95 -14.67
C PHE A 97 13.56 -2.12 -14.87
N GLU A 98 14.05 -3.36 -14.84
CA GLU A 98 13.23 -4.56 -15.03
C GLU A 98 12.17 -4.69 -13.93
N ALA A 99 12.56 -4.50 -12.67
CA ALA A 99 11.64 -4.53 -11.55
C ALA A 99 10.57 -3.44 -11.64
N LEU A 100 10.94 -2.21 -11.99
CA LEU A 100 9.97 -1.13 -12.16
C LEU A 100 9.04 -1.40 -13.35
N GLN A 101 9.56 -1.93 -14.46
CA GLN A 101 8.75 -2.32 -15.61
C GLN A 101 7.72 -3.39 -15.23
N GLU A 102 8.12 -4.41 -14.48
CA GLU A 102 7.25 -5.47 -13.98
C GLU A 102 6.17 -4.92 -13.05
N GLN A 103 6.53 -4.03 -12.12
CA GLN A 103 5.56 -3.37 -11.24
C GLN A 103 4.55 -2.54 -12.03
N ILE A 104 5.02 -1.71 -12.97
CA ILE A 104 4.14 -0.91 -13.84
C ILE A 104 3.23 -1.82 -14.65
N GLY A 105 3.74 -2.92 -15.22
CA GLY A 105 2.93 -3.89 -15.95
C GLY A 105 1.84 -4.51 -15.10
N THR A 106 2.20 -4.97 -13.90
CA THR A 106 1.30 -5.57 -12.91
C THR A 106 0.17 -4.62 -12.50
N TRP A 107 0.50 -3.36 -12.23
CA TRP A 107 -0.47 -2.35 -11.79
C TRP A 107 -1.27 -1.74 -12.94
N THR A 108 -0.72 -1.70 -14.16
CA THR A 108 -1.46 -1.31 -15.36
C THR A 108 -2.49 -2.37 -15.74
N ALA A 109 -2.17 -3.66 -15.62
CA ALA A 109 -3.14 -4.74 -15.79
C ALA A 109 -4.29 -4.64 -14.77
N ALA A 110 -3.99 -4.18 -13.55
CA ALA A 110 -4.99 -3.94 -12.52
C ALA A 110 -5.83 -2.67 -12.74
N ALA A 111 -5.36 -1.71 -13.54
CA ALA A 111 -6.05 -0.43 -13.79
C ALA A 111 -7.39 -0.58 -14.54
N GLY A 112 -7.67 -1.74 -15.13
CA GLY A 112 -9.01 -2.08 -15.65
C GLY A 112 -10.07 -2.29 -14.56
N LYS A 113 -9.65 -2.27 -13.29
CA LYS A 113 -10.49 -2.45 -12.09
C LYS A 113 -10.46 -1.18 -11.26
N VAL A 114 -11.44 -1.04 -10.38
CA VAL A 114 -11.43 -0.05 -9.31
C VAL A 114 -10.35 -0.43 -8.31
N LEU A 115 -9.35 0.43 -8.16
CA LEU A 115 -8.31 0.26 -7.15
C LEU A 115 -8.75 0.89 -5.83
N SER A 116 -8.79 0.09 -4.77
CA SER A 116 -9.09 0.57 -3.42
C SER A 116 -8.05 0.10 -2.42
N VAL A 117 -7.35 1.04 -1.81
CA VAL A 117 -6.47 0.78 -0.67
C VAL A 117 -7.31 0.71 0.60
N VAL A 118 -7.19 -0.38 1.35
CA VAL A 118 -8.03 -0.66 2.52
C VAL A 118 -7.20 -0.57 3.80
N ASP A 119 -7.71 0.21 4.74
CA ASP A 119 -7.15 0.40 6.06
C ASP A 119 -7.61 -0.67 7.07
N SER A 120 -6.82 -0.91 8.12
CA SER A 120 -7.15 -1.83 9.21
C SER A 120 -8.48 -1.48 9.88
N SER A 121 -8.78 -0.18 10.02
CA SER A 121 -9.98 0.31 10.70
C SER A 121 -11.29 -0.22 10.08
N VAL A 122 -11.27 -0.54 8.78
CA VAL A 122 -12.38 -1.15 8.05
C VAL A 122 -12.66 -2.54 8.63
N PHE A 123 -11.67 -3.42 8.66
CA PHE A 123 -11.83 -4.78 9.21
C PHE A 123 -12.17 -4.78 10.70
N LEU A 124 -11.62 -3.83 11.46
CA LEU A 124 -11.83 -3.76 12.90
C LEU A 124 -13.22 -3.26 13.26
N SER A 125 -13.81 -2.38 12.45
CA SER A 125 -14.96 -1.60 12.89
C SER A 125 -16.16 -1.61 11.94
N HIS A 126 -16.06 -2.18 10.75
CA HIS A 126 -17.19 -2.26 9.83
C HIS A 126 -18.34 -3.07 10.48
N PRO A 127 -19.60 -2.61 10.37
CA PRO A 127 -20.75 -3.31 10.96
C PRO A 127 -21.05 -4.63 10.25
N ALA A 128 -20.89 -4.66 8.91
CA ALA A 128 -21.12 -5.87 8.12
C ALA A 128 -19.99 -6.90 8.23
N TRP A 129 -18.87 -6.59 8.90
CA TRP A 129 -17.83 -7.59 9.14
C TRP A 129 -18.38 -8.69 10.03
N THR A 130 -18.35 -9.93 9.54
CA THR A 130 -18.78 -11.15 10.25
C THR A 130 -17.70 -12.22 10.23
N GLN A 131 -17.86 -13.23 11.09
CA GLN A 131 -17.07 -14.45 11.03
C GLN A 131 -17.84 -15.49 10.20
N ASP A 132 -17.10 -16.29 9.44
CA ASP A 132 -17.59 -17.49 8.74
C ASP A 132 -16.48 -18.57 8.76
N ASP A 133 -16.85 -19.82 8.49
CA ASP A 133 -15.89 -20.93 8.32
C ASP A 133 -15.17 -20.81 6.96
N ASP A 134 -15.82 -20.25 5.95
CA ASP A 134 -15.22 -19.89 4.68
C ASP A 134 -14.42 -18.57 4.82
N PRO A 135 -13.09 -18.58 4.65
CA PRO A 135 -12.27 -17.38 4.74
C PRO A 135 -12.67 -16.31 3.70
N THR A 136 -13.14 -16.71 2.51
CA THR A 136 -13.60 -15.73 1.50
C THR A 136 -14.84 -14.98 1.97
N ALA A 137 -15.76 -15.65 2.65
CA ALA A 137 -17.00 -15.07 3.17
C ALA A 137 -16.74 -14.02 4.26
N VAL A 138 -15.67 -14.15 5.05
CA VAL A 138 -15.30 -13.15 6.07
C VAL A 138 -15.00 -11.80 5.44
N ILE A 139 -14.12 -11.75 4.44
CA ILE A 139 -13.78 -10.49 3.76
C ILE A 139 -14.94 -10.05 2.85
N ALA A 140 -15.62 -10.98 2.19
CA ALA A 140 -16.76 -10.70 1.31
C ALA A 140 -18.01 -10.21 2.08
N SER A 141 -18.07 -10.38 3.40
CA SER A 141 -19.18 -9.88 4.24
C SER A 141 -19.36 -8.36 4.16
N ILE A 142 -18.28 -7.63 3.85
CA ILE A 142 -18.33 -6.19 3.63
C ILE A 142 -18.89 -5.92 2.21
N PRO A 143 -19.91 -5.05 2.06
CA PRO A 143 -20.49 -4.71 0.76
C PRO A 143 -19.59 -3.74 -0.01
N TRP A 144 -18.42 -4.22 -0.46
CA TRP A 144 -17.36 -3.38 -1.02
C TRP A 144 -17.81 -2.50 -2.20
N ALA A 145 -18.66 -3.03 -3.08
CA ALA A 145 -19.20 -2.29 -4.21
C ALA A 145 -19.97 -1.03 -3.74
N GLU A 146 -20.86 -1.21 -2.76
CA GLU A 146 -21.63 -0.13 -2.15
C GLU A 146 -20.74 0.85 -1.36
N GLU A 147 -19.82 0.33 -0.54
CA GLU A 147 -18.92 1.16 0.27
C GLU A 147 -17.97 2.01 -0.59
N LEU A 148 -17.57 1.49 -1.75
CA LEU A 148 -16.74 2.20 -2.72
C LEU A 148 -17.56 3.10 -3.65
N GLY A 149 -18.89 2.93 -3.69
CA GLY A 149 -19.79 3.62 -4.60
C GLY A 149 -19.54 3.23 -6.06
N VAL A 150 -19.23 1.95 -6.29
CA VAL A 150 -18.93 1.36 -7.60
C VAL A 150 -19.94 0.24 -7.82
N GLY A 151 -20.77 0.35 -8.86
CA GLY A 151 -21.87 -0.58 -9.06
C GLY A 151 -21.39 -1.93 -9.56
N PHE A 152 -21.32 -2.06 -10.88
CA PHE A 152 -21.00 -3.29 -11.61
C PHE A 152 -19.50 -3.45 -11.92
N GLU A 153 -18.66 -2.52 -11.47
CA GLU A 153 -17.23 -2.51 -11.76
C GLU A 153 -16.49 -3.57 -10.94
N ASP A 154 -15.50 -4.21 -11.55
CA ASP A 154 -14.59 -5.11 -10.83
C ASP A 154 -13.69 -4.27 -9.90
N VAL A 155 -13.43 -4.79 -8.70
CA VAL A 155 -12.69 -4.11 -7.64
C VAL A 155 -11.44 -4.91 -7.29
N LEU A 156 -10.30 -4.22 -7.18
CA LEU A 156 -9.10 -4.74 -6.54
C LEU A 156 -8.88 -4.03 -5.20
N LEU A 157 -9.03 -4.78 -4.12
CA LEU A 157 -8.67 -4.39 -2.77
C LEU A 157 -7.16 -4.53 -2.60
N VAL A 158 -6.51 -3.45 -2.22
CA VAL A 158 -5.08 -3.38 -1.98
C VAL A 158 -4.83 -3.18 -0.49
N LEU A 159 -4.16 -4.12 0.15
CA LEU A 159 -3.80 -4.04 1.56
C LEU A 159 -2.32 -3.67 1.67
N PRO A 160 -1.95 -2.48 2.14
CA PRO A 160 -0.56 -2.14 2.40
C PRO A 160 0.03 -3.07 3.47
N GLU A 161 1.32 -3.40 3.37
CA GLU A 161 2.00 -4.22 4.38
C GLU A 161 1.88 -3.64 5.80
N VAL A 162 1.87 -2.31 5.95
CA VAL A 162 1.66 -1.65 7.25
C VAL A 162 0.34 -2.04 7.91
N VAL A 163 -0.73 -2.32 7.14
CA VAL A 163 -2.02 -2.79 7.66
C VAL A 163 -1.89 -4.20 8.21
N ILE A 164 -1.13 -5.08 7.55
CA ILE A 164 -0.83 -6.43 8.04
C ILE A 164 -0.07 -6.34 9.38
N ARG A 165 0.96 -5.49 9.44
CA ARG A 165 1.73 -5.26 10.68
C ARG A 165 0.86 -4.69 11.80
N GLU A 166 -0.06 -3.78 11.48
CA GLU A 166 -0.97 -3.20 12.47
C GLU A 166 -1.94 -4.25 13.02
N LEU A 167 -2.59 -5.03 12.16
CA LEU A 167 -3.45 -6.13 12.58
C LEU A 167 -2.69 -7.12 13.46
N ASP A 168 -1.41 -7.38 13.18
CA ASP A 168 -0.63 -8.33 13.98
C ASP A 168 -0.38 -7.79 15.39
N ARG A 169 0.01 -6.53 15.53
CA ARG A 169 0.15 -5.86 16.84
C ARG A 169 -1.17 -5.85 17.62
N LEU A 170 -2.30 -5.68 16.94
CA LEU A 170 -3.62 -5.64 17.59
C LEU A 170 -4.06 -6.98 18.19
N LYS A 171 -3.39 -8.10 17.87
CA LYS A 171 -3.57 -9.39 18.55
C LYS A 171 -3.18 -9.35 20.03
N GLU A 172 -2.40 -8.35 20.43
CA GLU A 172 -2.02 -8.12 21.82
C GLU A 172 -2.90 -7.08 22.53
N SER A 173 -3.84 -6.46 21.80
CA SER A 173 -4.73 -5.42 22.33
C SER A 173 -5.54 -5.90 23.52
N GLY A 174 -5.67 -5.08 24.57
CA GLY A 174 -6.53 -5.37 25.72
C GLY A 174 -8.03 -5.39 25.39
N ASN A 175 -8.44 -4.84 24.23
CA ASN A 175 -9.84 -4.89 23.78
C ASN A 175 -10.12 -6.23 23.08
N GLN A 176 -10.95 -7.07 23.71
CA GLN A 176 -11.29 -8.40 23.22
C GLN A 176 -11.89 -8.40 21.80
N LYS A 177 -12.75 -7.43 21.48
CA LYS A 177 -13.37 -7.34 20.14
C LYS A 177 -12.33 -7.00 19.07
N THR A 178 -11.48 -6.00 19.34
CA THR A 178 -10.42 -5.58 18.42
C THR A 178 -9.42 -6.71 18.19
N ARG A 179 -8.95 -7.33 19.28
CA ARG A 179 -8.05 -8.49 19.24
C ARG A 179 -8.61 -9.60 18.38
N TYR A 180 -9.87 -9.97 18.64
CA TYR A 180 -10.53 -11.06 17.95
C TYR A 180 -10.67 -10.78 16.44
N ARG A 181 -11.16 -9.60 16.07
CA ARG A 181 -11.30 -9.20 14.65
C ARG A 181 -9.96 -9.16 13.93
N ALA A 182 -8.91 -8.65 14.58
CA ALA A 182 -7.57 -8.61 14.01
C ALA A 182 -7.00 -10.03 13.77
N SER A 183 -7.10 -10.92 14.77
CA SER A 183 -6.67 -12.31 14.65
C SER A 183 -7.38 -13.05 13.50
N VAL A 184 -8.71 -12.92 13.42
CA VAL A 184 -9.50 -13.60 12.38
C VAL A 184 -9.16 -13.05 11.01
N THR A 185 -9.09 -11.72 10.85
CA THR A 185 -8.78 -11.09 9.56
C THR A 185 -7.41 -11.52 9.05
N LEU A 186 -6.38 -11.54 9.89
CA LEU A 186 -5.06 -12.02 9.48
C LEU A 186 -5.05 -13.50 9.10
N ALA A 187 -5.69 -14.35 9.89
CA ALA A 187 -5.77 -15.77 9.58
C ALA A 187 -6.50 -16.03 8.25
N VAL A 188 -7.47 -15.19 7.90
CA VAL A 188 -8.16 -15.24 6.62
C VAL A 188 -7.26 -14.79 5.48
N ILE A 189 -6.55 -13.67 5.62
CA ILE A 189 -5.61 -13.18 4.60
C ILE A 189 -4.51 -14.21 4.33
N ASP A 190 -3.93 -14.77 5.39
CA ASP A 190 -2.89 -15.82 5.33
C ASP A 190 -3.37 -17.07 4.59
N LYS A 191 -4.61 -17.50 4.83
CA LYS A 191 -5.23 -18.65 4.13
C LYS A 191 -5.55 -18.37 2.66
N LEU A 192 -5.85 -17.12 2.30
CA LEU A 192 -6.25 -16.77 0.94
C LEU A 192 -5.03 -16.58 0.03
N LEU A 193 -3.93 -16.04 0.56
CA LEU A 193 -2.72 -15.71 -0.18
C LEU A 193 -1.66 -16.82 -0.08
N ASP A 194 -1.84 -17.90 -0.84
CA ASP A 194 -0.81 -18.95 -0.99
C ASP A 194 0.52 -18.39 -1.57
N ASP A 195 0.40 -17.41 -2.48
CA ASP A 195 1.50 -16.58 -2.97
C ASP A 195 1.35 -15.17 -2.38
N PRO A 196 2.32 -14.66 -1.59
CA PRO A 196 2.23 -13.32 -1.01
C PRO A 196 2.08 -12.23 -2.07
N TYR A 197 2.67 -12.38 -3.26
CA TYR A 197 2.57 -11.38 -4.34
C TYR A 197 1.36 -11.59 -5.25
N GLY A 198 0.57 -12.64 -5.00
CA GLY A 198 -0.57 -13.05 -5.79
C GLY A 198 -1.76 -12.09 -5.73
N THR A 199 -2.78 -12.40 -6.53
CA THR A 199 -4.08 -11.74 -6.48
C THR A 199 -5.15 -12.80 -6.37
N VAL A 200 -6.01 -12.66 -5.38
CA VAL A 200 -6.94 -13.71 -4.98
C VAL A 200 -8.37 -13.21 -5.12
N PRO A 201 -9.28 -13.98 -5.74
CA PRO A 201 -10.69 -13.61 -5.80
C PRO A 201 -11.33 -13.79 -4.43
N ILE A 202 -11.89 -12.70 -3.89
CA ILE A 202 -12.71 -12.70 -2.67
C ILE A 202 -14.19 -12.94 -3.02
N ARG A 203 -14.63 -12.42 -4.17
CA ARG A 203 -15.97 -12.61 -4.70
C ARG A 203 -15.93 -12.69 -6.22
N LEU A 204 -16.60 -13.68 -6.80
CA LEU A 204 -16.75 -13.76 -8.25
C LEU A 204 -17.81 -12.77 -8.75
N LYS A 205 -17.60 -12.29 -9.98
CA LYS A 205 -18.58 -11.48 -10.72
C LYS A 205 -19.90 -12.24 -10.88
N ASP A 206 -21.02 -11.52 -10.81
CA ASP A 206 -22.33 -12.10 -11.13
C ASP A 206 -22.37 -12.56 -12.60
N ALA A 207 -22.66 -13.85 -12.79
CA ALA A 207 -22.63 -14.49 -14.11
C ALA A 207 -23.84 -14.12 -14.99
N ASP A 208 -25.02 -13.94 -14.37
CA ASP A 208 -26.27 -13.61 -15.05
C ASP A 208 -26.89 -12.36 -14.42
N TRP A 209 -26.75 -11.23 -15.11
CA TRP A 209 -27.23 -9.94 -14.62
C TRP A 209 -28.74 -9.82 -14.64
N ASP A 210 -29.39 -10.44 -15.62
CA ASP A 210 -30.85 -10.42 -15.75
C ASP A 210 -31.49 -11.22 -14.62
N ALA A 211 -30.90 -12.36 -14.25
CA ALA A 211 -31.36 -13.15 -13.11
C ALA A 211 -31.17 -12.43 -11.77
N VAL A 212 -30.10 -11.65 -11.60
CA VAL A 212 -29.87 -10.84 -10.38
C VAL A 212 -30.89 -9.69 -10.32
N ALA A 213 -31.06 -8.97 -11.43
CA ALA A 213 -32.04 -7.88 -11.52
C ALA A 213 -33.48 -8.37 -11.31
N ALA A 214 -33.82 -9.57 -11.77
CA ALA A 214 -35.13 -10.20 -11.55
C ALA A 214 -35.42 -10.49 -10.06
N ARG A 215 -34.38 -10.63 -9.21
CA ARG A 215 -34.54 -10.71 -7.75
C ARG A 215 -34.64 -9.35 -7.06
N GLY A 216 -34.58 -8.25 -7.81
CA GLY A 216 -34.53 -6.90 -7.27
C GLY A 216 -33.17 -6.53 -6.66
N GLU A 217 -32.13 -7.32 -6.95
CA GLU A 217 -30.76 -7.06 -6.51
C GLU A 217 -29.99 -6.29 -7.59
N MET A 218 -28.96 -5.54 -7.20
CA MET A 218 -28.06 -4.88 -8.14
C MET A 218 -26.92 -5.84 -8.52
N PRO A 219 -26.67 -6.12 -9.83
CA PRO A 219 -25.51 -6.87 -10.27
C PRO A 219 -24.20 -6.20 -9.85
N ARG A 220 -23.21 -7.01 -9.45
CA ARG A 220 -21.92 -6.55 -8.91
C ARG A 220 -20.75 -7.23 -9.61
N GLY A 221 -19.68 -6.46 -9.82
CA GLY A 221 -18.42 -6.95 -10.36
C GLY A 221 -17.67 -7.89 -9.41
N GLY A 222 -16.60 -8.51 -9.92
CA GLY A 222 -15.70 -9.33 -9.13
C GLY A 222 -14.92 -8.49 -8.11
N ILE A 223 -14.58 -9.10 -6.97
CA ILE A 223 -13.75 -8.48 -5.95
C ILE A 223 -12.52 -9.36 -5.77
N GLU A 224 -11.36 -8.75 -5.92
CA GLU A 224 -10.08 -9.37 -5.71
C GLU A 224 -9.32 -8.66 -4.59
N LEU A 225 -8.34 -9.36 -4.02
CA LEU A 225 -7.47 -8.85 -2.98
C LEU A 225 -6.01 -9.10 -3.34
N ARG A 226 -5.17 -8.11 -3.05
CA ARG A 226 -3.71 -8.18 -3.15
C ARG A 226 -3.09 -7.43 -1.98
N VAL A 227 -1.96 -7.92 -1.47
CA VAL A 227 -1.13 -7.15 -0.53
C VAL A 227 -0.08 -6.35 -1.30
N PHE A 228 0.08 -5.08 -0.94
CA PHE A 228 1.14 -4.22 -1.45
C PHE A 228 2.32 -4.26 -0.47
N TYR A 229 3.30 -5.11 -0.80
CA TYR A 229 4.54 -5.24 -0.05
C TYR A 229 5.53 -4.16 -0.42
N ASP A 230 6.24 -3.68 0.59
CA ASP A 230 7.32 -2.72 0.42
C ASP A 230 8.62 -3.45 0.05
N ASP A 231 9.59 -2.72 -0.52
CA ASP A 231 10.95 -3.24 -0.61
C ASP A 231 11.48 -3.55 0.80
N PRO A 232 12.22 -4.66 1.03
CA PRO A 232 12.82 -4.94 2.34
C PRO A 232 13.71 -3.82 2.91
N ALA A 233 14.27 -2.96 2.05
CA ALA A 233 15.04 -1.79 2.44
C ALA A 233 14.17 -0.58 2.82
N HIS A 234 12.86 -0.61 2.51
CA HIS A 234 11.91 0.43 2.89
C HIS A 234 11.94 0.68 4.40
N ARG A 235 11.78 1.95 4.75
CA ARG A 235 11.72 2.40 6.15
C ARG A 235 10.34 3.01 6.34
N PRO A 236 9.44 2.34 7.08
CA PRO A 236 8.10 2.85 7.28
C PRO A 236 8.14 4.18 8.02
N LEU A 237 7.21 5.06 7.69
CA LEU A 237 6.96 6.29 8.42
C LEU A 237 6.60 5.96 9.88
N SER A 238 6.91 6.90 10.78
CA SER A 238 6.65 6.73 12.21
C SER A 238 5.16 6.65 12.54
N ASP A 239 4.33 7.28 11.70
CA ASP A 239 2.88 7.30 11.83
C ASP A 239 2.26 6.29 10.82
N PRO A 240 1.60 5.21 11.30
CA PRO A 240 0.97 4.21 10.43
C PRO A 240 -0.07 4.79 9.48
N ASP A 241 -0.84 5.79 9.90
CA ASP A 241 -1.85 6.43 9.05
C ASP A 241 -1.18 7.16 7.87
N ALA A 242 -0.09 7.87 8.15
CA ALA A 242 0.71 8.53 7.13
C ALA A 242 1.34 7.50 6.17
N GLU A 243 1.79 6.36 6.69
CA GLU A 243 2.31 5.25 5.88
C GLU A 243 1.24 4.71 4.94
N VAL A 244 0.02 4.41 5.42
CA VAL A 244 -1.09 3.93 4.57
C VAL A 244 -1.40 4.91 3.44
N ILE A 245 -1.43 6.21 3.73
CA ILE A 245 -1.64 7.27 2.74
C ILE A 245 -0.51 7.29 1.70
N ASP A 246 0.74 7.23 2.15
CA ASP A 246 1.91 7.25 1.28
C ASP A 246 1.93 6.02 0.36
N ARG A 247 1.65 4.83 0.89
CA ARG A 247 1.51 3.61 0.10
C ARG A 247 0.35 3.68 -0.89
N ALA A 248 -0.78 4.31 -0.52
CA ALA A 248 -1.87 4.52 -1.46
C ALA A 248 -1.49 5.43 -2.64
N MET A 249 -0.70 6.48 -2.38
CA MET A 249 -0.15 7.33 -3.44
C MET A 249 0.89 6.59 -4.29
N ALA A 250 1.68 5.70 -3.69
CA ALA A 250 2.62 4.85 -4.43
C ALA A 250 1.87 3.92 -5.41
N VAL A 251 0.81 3.26 -4.95
CA VAL A 251 -0.07 2.44 -5.81
C VAL A 251 -0.69 3.28 -6.91
N GLN A 252 -1.20 4.49 -6.61
CA GLN A 252 -1.74 5.40 -7.63
C GLN A 252 -0.71 5.78 -8.69
N THR A 253 0.53 6.04 -8.26
CA THR A 253 1.64 6.38 -9.14
C THR A 253 2.03 5.19 -10.01
N LEU A 254 2.12 3.99 -9.43
CA LEU A 254 2.44 2.75 -10.15
C LEU A 254 1.34 2.29 -11.09
N ALA A 255 0.07 2.54 -10.75
CA ALA A 255 -1.09 2.18 -11.56
C ALA A 255 -1.44 3.22 -12.63
N GLY A 256 -0.99 4.47 -12.46
CA GLY A 256 -1.31 5.55 -13.40
C GLY A 256 -2.82 5.82 -13.50
N ALA A 257 -3.57 5.41 -12.48
CA ALA A 257 -5.02 5.48 -12.38
C ALA A 257 -5.41 5.89 -10.96
N GLU A 258 -6.56 6.53 -10.81
CA GLU A 258 -7.03 6.99 -9.50
C GLU A 258 -7.22 5.83 -8.52
N VAL A 259 -6.73 6.01 -7.29
CA VAL A 259 -6.89 5.05 -6.19
C VAL A 259 -7.82 5.64 -5.13
N ARG A 260 -8.72 4.80 -4.63
CA ARG A 260 -9.61 5.13 -3.52
C ARG A 260 -8.99 4.63 -2.21
N LEU A 261 -8.87 5.47 -1.20
CA LEU A 261 -8.59 5.05 0.17
C LEU A 261 -9.91 4.79 0.89
N LEU A 262 -10.11 3.57 1.36
CA LEU A 262 -11.24 3.18 2.18
C LEU A 262 -10.81 3.10 3.65
N THR A 263 -11.40 3.95 4.48
CA THR A 263 -11.08 4.01 5.91
C THR A 263 -12.31 4.35 6.75
N MET A 264 -12.33 3.87 7.99
CA MET A 264 -13.29 4.27 9.00
C MET A 264 -12.77 5.39 9.92
N ASP A 265 -11.48 5.74 9.84
CA ASP A 265 -10.87 6.78 10.67
C ASP A 265 -11.17 8.18 10.13
N THR A 266 -11.56 9.09 11.03
CA THR A 266 -11.89 10.45 10.61
C THR A 266 -10.65 11.26 10.23
N GLY A 267 -9.63 11.21 11.08
CA GLY A 267 -8.36 11.92 10.90
C GLY A 267 -7.61 11.45 9.67
N MET A 268 -7.43 10.12 9.49
CA MET A 268 -6.75 9.60 8.32
C MET A 268 -7.48 9.99 7.03
N GLY A 269 -8.81 9.87 6.99
CA GLY A 269 -9.57 10.29 5.80
C GLY A 269 -9.51 11.79 5.50
N LEU A 270 -9.27 12.67 6.49
CA LEU A 270 -9.01 14.09 6.25
C LEU A 270 -7.59 14.31 5.69
N ASN A 271 -6.60 13.62 6.26
CA ASN A 271 -5.20 13.67 5.82
C ASN A 271 -5.04 13.15 4.38
N ALA A 272 -5.73 12.06 4.03
CA ALA A 272 -5.71 11.49 2.69
C ALA A 272 -6.32 12.44 1.64
N ARG A 273 -7.43 13.12 1.97
CA ARG A 273 -8.01 14.15 1.10
C ARG A 273 -7.06 15.33 0.91
N ARG A 274 -6.34 15.74 1.96
CA ARG A 274 -5.28 16.76 1.86
C ARG A 274 -4.18 16.34 0.90
N ALA A 275 -3.86 15.04 0.86
CA ALA A 275 -2.93 14.43 -0.10
C ALA A 275 -3.55 14.19 -1.49
N LYS A 276 -4.79 14.66 -1.74
CA LYS A 276 -5.54 14.52 -3.00
C LYS A 276 -5.92 13.09 -3.39
N LEU A 277 -5.95 12.16 -2.43
CA LEU A 277 -6.54 10.84 -2.65
C LEU A 277 -8.07 10.92 -2.63
N LEU A 278 -8.71 10.07 -3.44
CA LEU A 278 -10.14 9.83 -3.30
C LEU A 278 -10.38 9.05 -2.01
N VAL A 279 -11.29 9.52 -1.15
CA VAL A 279 -11.55 8.88 0.14
C VAL A 279 -13.00 8.42 0.22
N ARG A 280 -13.18 7.14 0.52
CA ARG A 280 -14.46 6.53 0.87
C ARG A 280 -14.48 6.24 2.36
N LYS A 281 -15.59 6.62 2.99
CA LYS A 281 -15.86 6.35 4.41
C LYS A 281 -17.19 5.63 4.47
N PRO A 282 -17.21 4.37 4.94
CA PRO A 282 -18.46 3.68 5.18
C PRO A 282 -19.38 4.49 6.07
N ALA A 283 -20.67 4.49 5.73
CA ALA A 283 -21.65 5.28 6.45
C ALA A 283 -21.74 4.79 7.90
N ARG A 284 -21.41 5.68 8.84
CA ARG A 284 -21.77 5.52 10.25
C ARG A 284 -22.92 6.44 10.58
N ALA A 285 -23.92 5.91 11.29
CA ALA A 285 -24.87 6.76 11.97
C ALA A 285 -24.09 7.67 12.92
N ILE A 286 -24.23 8.99 12.75
CA ILE A 286 -23.73 9.94 13.73
C ILE A 286 -24.60 9.74 14.97
N GLU A 287 -24.03 9.19 16.04
CA GLU A 287 -24.75 9.07 17.30
C GLU A 287 -25.17 10.48 17.73
N SER A 288 -26.47 10.69 17.93
CA SER A 288 -26.96 11.93 18.52
C SER A 288 -26.24 12.15 19.84
N PRO A 289 -25.77 13.38 20.14
CA PRO A 289 -25.12 13.65 21.41
C PRO A 289 -26.05 13.18 22.53
N PRO A 290 -25.50 12.50 23.56
CA PRO A 290 -26.30 12.10 24.69
C PRO A 290 -27.00 13.34 25.27
N PRO A 291 -28.28 13.23 25.68
CA PRO A 291 -28.94 14.35 26.35
C PRO A 291 -28.06 14.82 27.51
N GLU A 292 -27.85 16.14 27.61
CA GLU A 292 -26.94 16.76 28.57
C GLU A 292 -27.16 16.19 29.99
N GLY A 293 -26.07 15.80 30.66
CA GLY A 293 -26.08 15.46 32.10
C GLY A 293 -25.99 13.98 32.47
N GLN A 294 -25.99 13.02 31.53
CA GLN A 294 -25.81 11.60 31.89
C GLN A 294 -24.39 11.11 31.63
N SER A 295 -23.54 11.14 32.66
CA SER A 295 -22.23 10.49 32.62
C SER A 295 -22.37 8.99 32.35
N ALA A 296 -21.40 8.39 31.64
CA ALA A 296 -21.36 6.94 31.38
C ALA A 296 -21.44 6.08 32.66
N ARG A 297 -21.05 6.65 33.80
CA ARG A 297 -21.14 6.04 35.14
C ARG A 297 -22.58 5.98 35.66
N ALA A 298 -23.41 6.98 35.36
CA ALA A 298 -24.82 6.99 35.70
C ALA A 298 -25.60 5.90 34.93
N ARG A 299 -25.26 5.69 33.65
CA ARG A 299 -25.85 4.61 32.83
C ARG A 299 -25.52 3.22 33.34
N ARG A 300 -24.26 2.96 33.73
CA ARG A 300 -23.89 1.67 34.33
C ARG A 300 -24.63 1.42 35.64
N ARG A 301 -24.77 2.42 36.52
CA ARG A 301 -25.55 2.28 37.76
C ARG A 301 -27.04 2.01 37.51
N ALA A 302 -27.66 2.70 36.55
CA ALA A 302 -29.06 2.48 36.21
C ALA A 302 -29.30 1.07 35.62
N ALA A 303 -28.39 0.59 34.77
CA ALA A 303 -28.46 -0.75 34.20
C ALA A 303 -28.24 -1.86 35.26
N THR A 304 -27.38 -1.63 36.25
CA THR A 304 -27.19 -2.57 37.36
C THR A 304 -28.38 -2.59 38.32
N GLN A 305 -29.01 -1.44 38.58
CA GLN A 305 -30.21 -1.34 39.43
C GLN A 305 -31.46 -1.93 38.77
N ALA A 306 -31.53 -1.94 37.43
CA ALA A 306 -32.64 -2.57 36.69
C ALA A 306 -32.51 -4.11 36.58
N ALA A 307 -31.38 -4.69 37.00
CA ALA A 307 -31.07 -6.11 36.84
C ALA A 307 -31.15 -6.93 38.14
N GLU A 308 -31.51 -6.33 39.28
CA GLU A 308 -31.82 -7.08 40.52
C GLU A 308 -33.31 -7.46 40.53
N PRO A 309 -33.68 -8.75 40.40
CA PRO A 309 -35.06 -9.18 40.56
C PRO A 309 -35.41 -9.20 42.06
N GLU A 310 -36.55 -8.57 42.42
CA GLU A 310 -37.19 -8.74 43.72
C GLU A 310 -37.37 -10.24 44.02
N SER A 311 -36.76 -10.69 45.11
CA SER A 311 -36.90 -12.06 45.60
C SER A 311 -38.32 -12.28 46.14
N PRO A 312 -39.06 -13.32 45.71
CA PRO A 312 -40.38 -13.58 46.26
C PRO A 312 -40.28 -14.28 47.63
N LYS A 313 -41.08 -13.80 48.58
CA LYS A 313 -41.42 -14.48 49.84
C LYS A 313 -42.59 -15.43 49.66
#